data_AF-A0A534TXW7-F1
#
_entry.id   AF-A0A534TXW7-F1
#
_cell.length_a   1.000
_cell.length_b   1.000
_cell.length_c   1.000
_cell.angle_alpha   90.00
_cell.angle_beta   90.00
_cell.angle_gamma   90.00
#
_symmetry.space_group_name_H-M   'P 1'
#
loop_
_entity.id
_entity.type
_entity.pdbx_description
1 polymer ?
#
loop_
_entity_poly.entity_id
_entity_poly.type
_entity_poly.pdbx_seq_one_letter_code
_entity_poly.pdbx_strand_id
1 'polypeptide(L)'
;MIGDDNTVTGGVLGAATLLAVNYAVVRFLWEHEDLDRLVEGEATVLIENGKICHDRLRKELMTVAELAVAAHKQGFTSLDDVDRAVLEPGGVVSFFAKKPTAESTRHAEILERLDAITNRLAALEVRAS
;
A
#
# COMPACT_ATOMS: atom_id res chain seq x y z
N MET A 1 50.08 33.67 36.50
CA MET A 1 49.85 32.24 36.77
C MET A 1 48.36 32.08 36.96
N ILE A 2 47.73 31.12 36.27
CA ILE A 2 46.28 30.95 36.00
C ILE A 2 45.95 31.40 34.58
N GLY A 3 45.87 30.46 33.64
CA GLY A 3 45.50 30.79 32.26
C GLY A 3 45.32 29.63 31.27
N ASP A 4 45.98 28.47 31.43
CA ASP A 4 46.01 27.47 30.34
C ASP A 4 45.32 26.12 30.64
N ASP A 5 45.32 25.64 31.89
CA ASP A 5 44.97 24.23 32.14
C ASP A 5 43.47 23.95 32.27
N ASN A 6 42.64 24.94 32.59
CA ASN A 6 41.19 24.73 32.76
C ASN A 6 40.40 24.78 31.44
N THR A 7 40.89 25.49 30.42
CA THR A 7 40.14 25.69 29.17
C THR A 7 40.27 24.48 28.25
N VAL A 8 41.48 23.94 28.07
CA VAL A 8 41.70 22.73 27.25
C VAL A 8 41.12 21.50 27.94
N THR A 9 41.36 21.34 29.25
CA THR A 9 40.83 20.22 30.03
C THR A 9 39.30 20.27 30.14
N GLY A 10 38.72 21.46 30.35
CA GLY A 10 37.27 21.66 30.35
C GLY A 10 36.64 21.44 28.97
N GLY A 11 37.32 21.83 27.90
CA GLY A 11 36.88 21.58 26.52
C GLY A 11 36.89 20.09 26.17
N VAL A 12 37.95 19.37 26.54
CA VAL A 12 38.04 17.91 26.33
C VAL A 12 37.00 17.17 27.17
N LEU A 13 36.79 17.58 28.43
CA LEU A 13 35.77 16.98 29.30
C LEU A 13 34.35 17.26 28.79
N GLY A 14 34.08 18.46 28.30
CA GLY A 14 32.81 18.84 27.68
C GLY A 14 32.56 18.05 26.40
N ALA A 15 33.56 17.94 25.52
CA ALA A 15 33.47 17.14 24.30
C ALA A 15 33.24 15.66 24.60
N ALA A 16 33.96 15.09 25.58
CA ALA A 16 33.77 13.71 26.02
C ALA A 16 32.37 13.48 26.60
N THR A 17 31.85 14.43 27.38
CA THR A 17 30.50 14.36 27.93
C THR A 17 29.45 14.44 26.82
N LEU A 18 29.61 15.36 25.87
CA LEU A 18 28.72 15.48 24.73
C LEU A 18 28.73 14.20 23.87
N LEU A 19 29.91 13.65 23.60
CA LEU A 19 30.08 12.39 22.87
C LEU A 19 29.44 11.22 23.62
N ALA A 20 29.62 11.13 24.93
CA ALA A 20 29.01 10.08 25.76
C ALA A 20 27.49 10.18 25.80
N VAL A 21 26.94 11.39 25.96
CA VAL A 21 25.50 11.64 25.92
C VAL A 21 24.94 11.34 24.54
N ASN A 22 25.58 11.83 23.48
CA ASN A 22 25.17 11.56 22.11
C ASN A 22 25.21 10.06 21.79
N TYR A 23 26.26 9.36 22.23
CA TYR A 23 26.37 7.90 22.09
C TYR A 23 25.27 7.18 22.87
N ALA A 24 24.99 7.59 24.12
CA ALA A 24 23.92 7.01 24.92
C ALA A 24 22.54 7.22 24.29
N VAL A 25 22.27 8.41 23.74
CA VAL A 25 21.03 8.71 23.01
C VAL A 25 20.91 7.85 21.76
N VAL A 26 21.95 7.77 20.94
CA VAL A 26 21.95 6.93 19.72
C VAL A 26 21.79 5.45 20.07
N ARG A 27 22.49 4.97 21.10
CA ARG A 27 22.39 3.60 21.57
C ARG A 27 21.00 3.27 22.09
N PHE A 28 20.38 4.19 22.84
CA PHE A 28 19.02 4.05 23.35
C PHE A 28 18.00 4.05 22.19
N LEU A 29 18.16 4.95 21.22
CA LEU A 29 17.33 4.98 20.02
C LEU A 29 17.43 3.66 19.24
N TRP A 30 18.63 3.13 19.02
CA TRP A 30 18.82 1.83 18.34
C TRP A 30 18.24 0.64 19.10
N GLU A 31 18.33 0.63 20.43
CA GLU A 31 17.76 -0.44 21.26
C GLU A 31 16.23 -0.35 21.33
N HIS A 32 15.67 0.83 21.03
CA HIS A 32 14.24 1.07 20.93
C HIS A 32 13.70 1.12 19.48
N GLU A 33 14.54 1.17 18.44
CA GLU A 33 14.15 1.04 17.02
C GLU A 33 13.61 -0.36 16.72
N ASP A 34 13.91 -1.37 17.54
CA ASP A 34 13.18 -2.66 17.51
C ASP A 34 11.70 -2.52 17.93
N LEU A 35 11.28 -1.37 18.48
CA LEU A 35 9.85 -1.00 18.64
C LEU A 35 9.23 -0.51 17.33
N ASP A 36 9.99 -0.32 16.24
CA ASP A 36 9.40 -0.05 14.91
C ASP A 36 8.47 -1.19 14.51
N ARG A 37 8.75 -2.45 14.88
CA ARG A 37 7.79 -3.54 14.62
C ARG A 37 6.50 -3.45 15.43
N LEU A 38 6.47 -2.69 16.53
CA LEU A 38 5.28 -2.44 17.33
C LEU A 38 4.54 -1.16 16.88
N VAL A 39 5.25 -0.22 16.23
CA VAL A 39 4.74 1.10 15.83
C VAL A 39 4.42 1.18 14.34
N GLU A 40 5.18 0.52 13.46
CA GLU A 40 4.96 0.53 12.02
C GLU A 40 3.70 -0.27 11.64
N GLY A 41 3.29 -1.25 12.45
CA GLY A 41 2.09 -2.04 12.21
C GLY A 41 2.30 -3.08 11.10
N GLU A 42 1.91 -4.32 11.33
CA GLU A 42 2.02 -5.34 10.28
C GLU A 42 1.02 -5.07 9.15
N ALA A 43 1.45 -5.24 7.90
CA ALA A 43 0.58 -5.09 6.74
C ALA A 43 -0.66 -5.99 6.89
N THR A 44 -1.85 -5.40 6.83
CA THR A 44 -3.10 -6.10 7.14
C THR A 44 -3.94 -6.28 5.89
N VAL A 45 -4.27 -7.54 5.57
CA VAL A 45 -5.09 -7.86 4.39
C VAL A 45 -6.57 -7.61 4.69
N LEU A 46 -7.16 -6.57 4.10
CA LEU A 46 -8.53 -6.13 4.35
C LEU A 46 -9.56 -6.76 3.41
N ILE A 47 -9.14 -7.13 2.19
CA ILE A 47 -9.93 -7.92 1.24
C ILE A 47 -9.09 -9.10 0.80
N GLU A 48 -9.68 -10.29 0.82
CA GLU A 48 -9.03 -11.53 0.43
C GLU A 48 -9.98 -12.34 -0.46
N ASN A 49 -9.56 -12.66 -1.69
CA ASN A 49 -10.37 -13.33 -2.72
C ASN A 49 -11.73 -12.64 -2.97
N GLY A 50 -11.71 -11.31 -3.01
CA GLY A 50 -12.89 -10.45 -3.20
C GLY A 50 -13.86 -10.41 -2.03
N LYS A 51 -13.49 -10.94 -0.86
CA LYS A 51 -14.30 -10.87 0.36
C LYS A 51 -13.68 -9.90 1.36
N ILE A 52 -14.51 -9.02 1.90
CA ILE A 52 -14.09 -8.06 2.92
C ILE A 52 -13.87 -8.78 4.26
N CYS A 53 -12.69 -8.62 4.85
CA CYS A 53 -12.34 -9.14 6.15
C CYS A 53 -12.80 -8.19 7.26
N HIS A 54 -14.07 -8.23 7.62
CA HIS A 54 -14.67 -7.32 8.62
C HIS A 54 -13.96 -7.30 9.97
N ASP A 55 -13.41 -8.43 10.42
CA ASP A 55 -12.67 -8.48 11.69
C ASP A 55 -11.36 -7.70 11.63
N ARG A 56 -10.69 -7.71 10.47
CA ARG A 56 -9.45 -6.94 10.25
C ARG A 56 -9.75 -5.45 10.11
N LEU A 57 -10.81 -5.08 9.39
CA LEU A 57 -11.31 -3.70 9.35
C LEU A 57 -11.61 -3.14 10.75
N ARG A 58 -12.24 -3.94 11.62
CA ARG A 58 -12.54 -3.54 12.99
C ARG A 58 -11.26 -3.36 13.83
N LYS A 59 -10.26 -4.22 13.66
CA LYS A 59 -8.96 -4.10 14.32
C LYS A 59 -8.20 -2.85 13.90
N GLU A 60 -8.23 -2.54 12.61
CA GLU A 60 -7.60 -1.35 12.02
C GLU A 60 -8.45 -0.08 12.14
N LEU A 61 -9.57 -0.13 12.88
CA LEU A 61 -10.51 0.98 13.06
C LEU A 61 -10.98 1.64 11.75
N MET A 62 -10.99 0.87 10.66
CA MET A 62 -11.38 1.36 9.35
C MET A 62 -12.77 0.86 8.97
N THR A 63 -13.59 1.77 8.48
CA THR A 63 -14.94 1.46 8.01
C THR A 63 -14.93 0.96 6.57
N VAL A 64 -15.99 0.24 6.18
CA VAL A 64 -16.18 -0.18 4.79
C VAL A 64 -16.30 1.04 3.86
N ALA A 65 -16.87 2.15 4.35
CA ALA A 65 -16.99 3.38 3.58
C ALA A 65 -15.63 4.02 3.30
N GLU A 66 -14.72 4.06 4.28
CA GLU A 66 -13.34 4.55 4.08
C GLU A 66 -12.58 3.65 3.11
N LEU A 67 -12.73 2.33 3.22
CA LEU A 67 -12.16 1.38 2.28
C LEU A 67 -12.66 1.62 0.85
N ALA A 68 -13.97 1.84 0.68
CA ALA A 68 -14.56 2.15 -0.63
C ALA A 68 -14.04 3.48 -1.19
N VAL A 69 -13.95 4.53 -0.37
CA VAL A 69 -13.37 5.81 -0.77
C VAL A 69 -11.91 5.66 -1.18
N ALA A 70 -11.12 4.86 -0.45
CA ALA A 70 -9.74 4.58 -0.81
C ALA A 70 -9.63 3.83 -2.14
N ALA A 71 -10.51 2.85 -2.40
CA ALA A 71 -10.58 2.13 -3.66
C ALA A 71 -10.94 3.07 -4.83
N HIS A 72 -11.93 3.95 -4.63
CA HIS A 72 -12.33 4.95 -5.62
C HIS A 72 -11.19 5.90 -5.98
N LYS A 73 -10.38 6.34 -5.00
CA LYS A 73 -9.19 7.18 -5.26
C LYS A 73 -8.15 6.50 -6.16
N GLN A 74 -8.13 5.16 -6.19
CA GLN A 74 -7.23 4.38 -7.04
C GLN A 74 -7.90 3.89 -8.34
N GLY A 75 -9.12 4.35 -8.63
CA GLY A 75 -9.80 4.07 -9.90
C GLY A 75 -10.73 2.85 -9.89
N PHE A 76 -10.98 2.24 -8.74
CA PHE A 76 -12.00 1.19 -8.61
C PHE A 76 -13.40 1.80 -8.53
N THR A 77 -14.37 1.23 -9.24
CA THR A 77 -15.77 1.71 -9.22
C THR A 77 -16.57 1.04 -8.10
N SER A 78 -16.25 -0.21 -7.78
CA SER A 78 -16.79 -0.92 -6.62
C SER A 78 -15.70 -1.71 -5.92
N LEU A 79 -15.91 -2.01 -4.63
CA LEU A 79 -15.11 -3.01 -3.92
C LEU A 79 -15.29 -4.41 -4.51
N ASP A 80 -16.36 -4.65 -5.28
CA ASP A 80 -16.57 -5.90 -6.00
C ASP A 80 -15.55 -6.13 -7.13
N ASP A 81 -14.90 -5.09 -7.63
CA ASP A 81 -13.86 -5.20 -8.65
C ASP A 81 -12.49 -5.57 -8.03
N VAL A 82 -12.39 -5.53 -6.71
CA VAL A 82 -11.18 -5.79 -5.94
C VAL A 82 -11.10 -7.26 -5.56
N ASP A 83 -9.98 -7.90 -5.86
CA ASP A 83 -9.65 -9.26 -5.40
C ASP A 83 -8.94 -9.25 -4.06
N ARG A 84 -8.01 -8.30 -3.88
CA ARG A 84 -7.23 -8.17 -2.66
C ARG A 84 -6.99 -6.71 -2.31
N ALA A 85 -7.05 -6.39 -1.03
CA ALA A 85 -6.70 -5.08 -0.50
C ALA A 85 -5.80 -5.25 0.73
N VAL A 86 -4.73 -4.46 0.82
CA VAL A 86 -3.73 -4.54 1.89
C VAL A 86 -3.54 -3.15 2.49
N LEU A 87 -3.70 -3.01 3.79
CA LEU A 87 -3.32 -1.83 4.55
C LEU A 87 -1.83 -1.93 4.88
N GLU A 88 -1.04 -1.00 4.36
CA GLU A 88 0.38 -0.92 4.62
C GLU A 88 0.68 -0.19 5.94
N PRO A 89 1.84 -0.48 6.57
CA PRO A 89 2.45 0.34 7.61
C PRO A 89 2.44 1.82 7.18
N GLY A 90 1.63 2.68 7.82
CA GLY A 90 1.47 4.09 7.44
C GLY A 90 0.11 4.47 6.82
N GLY A 91 -0.85 3.54 6.76
CA GLY A 91 -2.25 3.85 6.48
C GLY A 91 -2.62 3.93 4.99
N VAL A 92 -1.69 3.57 4.10
CA VAL A 92 -1.96 3.48 2.66
C VAL A 92 -2.59 2.12 2.36
N VAL A 93 -3.68 2.10 1.59
CA VAL A 93 -4.31 0.84 1.16
C VAL A 93 -3.91 0.55 -0.28
N SER A 94 -3.32 -0.61 -0.54
CA SER A 94 -3.00 -1.12 -1.88
C SER A 94 -4.12 -2.04 -2.37
N PHE A 95 -4.63 -1.83 -3.58
CA PHE A 95 -5.72 -2.61 -4.17
C PHE A 95 -5.27 -3.41 -5.39
N PHE A 96 -5.78 -4.64 -5.50
CA PHE A 96 -5.51 -5.55 -6.61
C PHE A 96 -6.84 -5.94 -7.25
N ALA A 97 -6.98 -5.72 -8.55
CA ALA A 97 -8.20 -6.02 -9.29
C ALA A 97 -8.41 -7.52 -9.49
N LYS A 98 -9.68 -7.94 -9.59
CA LYS A 98 -10.04 -9.29 -10.02
C LYS A 98 -9.52 -9.54 -11.42
N LYS A 99 -8.79 -10.65 -11.60
CA LYS A 99 -8.44 -11.11 -12.95
C LYS A 99 -9.72 -11.51 -13.68
N PRO A 100 -9.90 -11.12 -14.95
CA PRO A 100 -10.98 -11.67 -15.77
C PRO A 100 -10.85 -13.19 -15.76
N THR A 101 -11.94 -13.89 -15.44
CA THR A 101 -11.98 -15.35 -15.53
C THR A 101 -11.68 -15.79 -16.97
N ALA A 102 -11.04 -16.94 -17.15
CA ALA A 102 -10.76 -17.46 -18.50
C ALA A 102 -12.04 -17.62 -19.34
N GLU A 103 -13.19 -17.89 -18.70
CA GLU A 103 -14.49 -17.94 -19.35
C GLU A 103 -14.97 -16.57 -19.84
N SER A 104 -14.87 -15.51 -19.02
CA SER A 104 -15.27 -14.16 -19.46
C SER A 104 -14.43 -13.66 -20.64
N THR A 105 -13.13 -13.94 -20.65
CA THR A 105 -12.24 -13.60 -21.77
C THR A 105 -12.62 -14.36 -23.04
N ARG A 106 -12.94 -15.65 -22.93
CA ARG A 106 -13.41 -16.45 -24.07
C ARG A 106 -14.74 -15.96 -24.62
N HIS A 107 -15.69 -15.60 -23.76
CA HIS A 107 -16.98 -15.06 -24.20
C HIS A 107 -16.81 -13.73 -24.92
N ALA A 108 -15.96 -12.83 -24.41
CA ALA A 108 -15.64 -11.57 -25.08
C ALA A 108 -15.05 -11.80 -26.49
N GLU A 109 -14.10 -12.75 -26.62
CA GLU A 109 -13.51 -13.11 -27.91
C GLU A 109 -14.55 -13.68 -28.90
N ILE A 110 -15.49 -14.50 -28.41
CA ILE A 110 -16.56 -15.05 -29.25
C ILE A 110 -17.48 -13.94 -29.74
N LEU A 111 -17.89 -13.02 -28.88
CA LEU A 111 -18.76 -11.90 -29.24
C LEU A 111 -18.10 -10.98 -30.28
N GLU A 112 -16.81 -10.68 -30.10
CA GLU A 112 -16.03 -9.90 -31.07
C GLU A 112 -15.99 -10.59 -32.45
N ARG A 113 -15.82 -11.92 -32.47
CA ARG A 113 -15.87 -12.69 -33.72
C ARG A 113 -17.25 -12.67 -34.37
N LEU A 114 -18.33 -12.72 -33.60
CA LEU A 114 -19.69 -12.64 -34.12
C LEU A 114 -19.97 -11.26 -34.74
N ASP A 115 -19.55 -10.18 -34.09
CA ASP A 115 -19.69 -8.82 -34.62
C ASP A 115 -18.91 -8.64 -35.92
N ALA A 116 -17.70 -9.20 -36.01
CA ALA A 116 -16.91 -9.18 -37.24
C ALA A 116 -17.59 -9.92 -38.40
N ILE A 117 -18.28 -11.03 -38.12
CA ILE A 117 -19.05 -11.78 -39.13
C ILE A 117 -20.27 -10.95 -39.57
N THR A 118 -21.03 -10.43 -38.62
CA THR A 118 -22.23 -9.60 -38.88
C THR A 118 -21.87 -8.41 -39.76
N ASN A 119 -20.78 -7.70 -39.44
CA ASN A 119 -20.30 -6.57 -40.24
C ASN A 119 -19.85 -6.96 -41.65
N ARG A 120 -19.25 -8.15 -41.82
CA ARG A 120 -18.91 -8.68 -43.15
C ARG A 120 -20.13 -9.02 -43.98
N LEU A 121 -21.15 -9.62 -43.37
CA LEU A 121 -22.41 -9.95 -44.05
C LEU A 121 -23.12 -8.67 -44.50
N ALA A 122 -23.23 -7.67 -43.63
CA ALA A 122 -23.79 -6.36 -43.98
C ALA A 122 -23.04 -5.71 -45.16
N ALA A 123 -21.70 -5.80 -45.18
CA ALA A 123 -20.89 -5.27 -46.28
C ALA A 123 -21.08 -6.02 -47.62
N LEU A 124 -21.47 -7.29 -47.58
CA LEU A 124 -21.78 -8.08 -48.78
C LEU A 124 -23.18 -7.77 -49.31
N GLU A 125 -24.17 -7.61 -48.41
CA GLU A 125 -25.54 -7.23 -48.81
C GLU A 125 -25.58 -5.86 -49.49
N VAL A 126 -24.82 -4.88 -48.98
CA VAL A 126 -24.73 -3.53 -49.59
C VAL A 126 -24.07 -3.55 -50.97
N ARG A 127 -23.18 -4.50 -51.25
CA ARG A 127 -22.54 -4.66 -52.57
C ARG A 127 -23.40 -5.40 -53.59
N ALA A 128 -24.43 -6.11 -53.14
CA ALA A 128 -25.33 -6.89 -53.98
C ALA A 128 -26.59 -6.11 -54.41
N SER A 129 -26.81 -4.92 -53.85
CA SER A 129 -27.84 -3.94 -54.26
C SER A 129 -27.26 -2.85 -55.15
#